data_AF-A0A7S3M029-F1
#
_entry.id   AF-A0A7S3M029-F1
#
_cell.length_a   1.000
_cell.length_b   1.000
_cell.length_c   1.000
_cell.angle_alpha   90.00
_cell.angle_beta   90.00
_cell.angle_gamma   90.00
#
_symmetry.space_group_name_H-M   'P 1'
#
loop_
_entity.id
_entity.type
_entity.pdbx_description
1 polymer ?
#
loop_
_entity_poly.entity_id
_entity_poly.type
_entity_poly.pdbx_seq_one_letter_code
_entity_poly.pdbx_strand_id
1 'polypeptide(L)'
;GSNGTGDLQLIDKKAADKDVRSMLLMADPFGDHDSILKTLDEKFPKAAKAGGIAAVLQVGGAERNAYTPSIAIASEGTQARLVSQGIAGLMLSNIDIHTVVCQGCLPVGPALRVSSTQGPVCDGIGGKPSNETLRLIFSSVDPATRAKMQAFLTIGLGKVGENERLLGDGDWLVRMITGVTPQGGLVIGDDVAVGQPMRFHVRDRESAETDLSMMLKRYRL
;
A
#
# COMPACT_ATOMS: atom_id res chain seq x y z
N GLY A 1 20.41 -1.39 8.55
CA GLY A 1 21.79 -0.96 8.88
C GLY A 1 21.82 -0.41 10.29
N SER A 2 22.93 -0.60 11.01
CA SER A 2 23.13 -0.47 12.46
C SER A 2 23.05 0.95 13.08
N ASN A 3 22.31 1.91 12.49
CA ASN A 3 22.30 3.31 12.94
C ASN A 3 20.90 3.86 13.31
N GLY A 4 19.92 3.00 13.64
CA GLY A 4 18.61 3.45 14.11
C GLY A 4 18.65 3.91 15.57
N THR A 5 18.58 5.22 15.82
CA THR A 5 18.40 5.83 17.16
C THR A 5 16.93 5.67 17.63
N GLY A 6 16.49 4.42 17.76
CA GLY A 6 15.17 4.07 18.27
C GLY A 6 15.20 3.56 19.71
N ASP A 7 14.03 3.35 20.32
CA ASP A 7 13.91 2.76 21.66
C ASP A 7 14.14 1.23 21.60
N LEU A 8 15.28 0.81 21.06
CA LEU A 8 15.63 -0.61 20.88
C LEU A 8 15.65 -1.36 22.21
N GLN A 9 16.09 -0.71 23.28
CA GLN A 9 16.04 -1.27 24.63
C GLN A 9 14.60 -1.56 25.10
N LEU A 10 13.65 -0.68 24.76
CA LEU A 10 12.22 -0.91 25.05
C LEU A 10 11.70 -2.09 24.21
N ILE A 11 12.03 -2.12 22.93
CA ILE A 11 11.68 -3.21 22.01
C ILE A 11 12.20 -4.55 22.52
N ASP A 12 13.48 -4.62 22.91
CA ASP A 12 14.11 -5.84 23.40
C ASP A 12 13.50 -6.30 24.73
N LYS A 13 13.28 -5.37 25.65
CA LYS A 13 12.60 -5.64 26.92
C LYS A 13 11.19 -6.19 26.67
N LYS A 14 10.40 -5.55 25.80
CA LYS A 14 9.05 -5.99 25.49
C LYS A 14 8.99 -7.32 24.75
N ALA A 15 9.97 -7.59 23.89
CA ALA A 15 10.10 -8.90 23.25
C ALA A 15 10.41 -10.01 24.29
N ALA A 16 11.22 -9.70 25.30
CA ALA A 16 11.54 -10.62 26.40
C ALA A 16 10.34 -10.86 27.34
N ASP A 17 9.56 -9.82 27.64
CA ASP A 17 8.35 -9.90 28.47
C ASP A 17 7.27 -10.80 27.85
N LYS A 18 7.26 -10.93 26.50
CA LYS A 18 6.30 -11.71 25.72
C LYS A 18 4.83 -11.36 26.01
N ASP A 19 4.58 -10.13 26.44
CA ASP A 19 3.27 -9.62 26.83
C ASP A 19 2.58 -8.85 25.68
N VAL A 20 3.33 -8.34 24.72
CA VAL A 20 2.78 -7.57 23.59
C VAL A 20 1.93 -8.44 22.68
N ARG A 21 0.65 -8.08 22.55
CA ARG A 21 -0.32 -8.74 21.68
C ARG A 21 -0.55 -8.02 20.37
N SER A 22 -0.44 -6.70 20.36
CA SER A 22 -0.68 -5.91 19.15
C SER A 22 0.08 -4.58 19.16
N MET A 23 0.20 -3.96 17.99
CA MET A 23 0.87 -2.69 17.80
C MET A 23 0.04 -1.77 16.91
N LEU A 24 0.00 -0.48 17.27
CA LEU A 24 -0.51 0.59 16.42
C LEU A 24 0.65 1.50 16.03
N LEU A 25 0.99 1.54 14.74
CA LEU A 25 2.19 2.17 14.21
C LEU A 25 1.84 3.31 13.25
N MET A 26 2.59 4.40 13.34
CA MET A 26 2.55 5.54 12.42
C MET A 26 3.94 5.70 11.82
N ALA A 27 4.04 5.63 10.50
CA ALA A 27 5.30 5.71 9.78
C ALA A 27 5.47 7.05 9.07
N ASP A 28 6.66 7.65 9.15
CA ASP A 28 7.02 8.80 8.34
C ASP A 28 7.22 8.33 6.88
N PRO A 29 6.66 8.99 5.86
CA PRO A 29 6.59 8.45 4.50
C PRO A 29 7.95 8.22 3.82
N PHE A 30 9.05 8.73 4.39
CA PHE A 30 10.39 8.67 3.80
C PHE A 30 11.34 7.71 4.52
N GLY A 31 10.82 6.89 5.44
CA GLY A 31 11.60 5.91 6.20
C GLY A 31 11.78 4.57 5.49
N ASP A 32 12.78 3.80 5.92
CA ASP A 32 12.97 2.40 5.52
C ASP A 32 12.00 1.49 6.31
N HIS A 33 10.72 1.50 5.89
CA HIS A 33 9.66 0.78 6.60
C HIS A 33 9.86 -0.74 6.57
N ASP A 34 10.37 -1.27 5.45
CA ASP A 34 10.54 -2.71 5.26
C ASP A 34 11.53 -3.29 6.27
N SER A 35 12.68 -2.65 6.46
CA SER A 35 13.68 -3.10 7.46
C SER A 35 13.12 -3.02 8.89
N ILE A 36 12.37 -1.97 9.20
CA ILE A 36 11.80 -1.77 10.54
C ILE A 36 10.71 -2.84 10.80
N LEU A 37 9.79 -3.02 9.87
CA LEU A 37 8.71 -4.01 9.98
C LEU A 37 9.28 -5.43 10.08
N LYS A 38 10.29 -5.77 9.28
CA LYS A 38 10.99 -7.05 9.38
C LYS A 38 11.56 -7.29 10.79
N THR A 39 12.19 -6.28 11.37
CA THR A 39 12.74 -6.38 12.73
C THR A 39 11.63 -6.60 13.77
N LEU A 40 10.49 -5.92 13.61
CA LEU A 40 9.33 -6.10 14.49
C LEU A 40 8.68 -7.48 14.32
N ASP A 41 8.64 -8.02 13.11
CA ASP A 41 8.13 -9.37 12.84
C ASP A 41 9.03 -10.45 13.43
N GLU A 42 10.35 -10.29 13.36
CA GLU A 42 11.31 -11.19 13.98
C GLU A 42 11.16 -11.21 15.51
N LYS A 43 10.96 -10.06 16.15
CA LYS A 43 10.85 -9.95 17.61
C LYS A 43 9.46 -10.26 18.16
N PHE A 44 8.40 -9.95 17.41
CA PHE A 44 7.01 -10.09 17.83
C PHE A 44 6.19 -10.86 16.78
N PRO A 45 6.53 -12.12 16.47
CA PRO A 45 5.94 -12.85 15.34
C PRO A 45 4.43 -13.07 15.47
N LYS A 46 3.89 -13.05 16.70
CA LYS A 46 2.46 -13.26 16.97
C LYS A 46 1.67 -11.97 17.17
N ALA A 47 2.35 -10.82 17.32
CA ALA A 47 1.65 -9.57 17.55
C ALA A 47 1.14 -9.01 16.22
N ALA A 48 -0.15 -8.66 16.16
CA ALA A 48 -0.69 -7.94 15.02
C ALA A 48 -0.08 -6.53 14.94
N LYS A 49 0.32 -6.09 13.74
CA LYS A 49 0.77 -4.71 13.50
C LYS A 49 -0.23 -4.04 12.58
N ALA A 50 -0.81 -2.95 13.07
CA ALA A 50 -1.76 -2.12 12.34
C ALA A 50 -1.26 -0.68 12.35
N GLY A 51 -1.68 0.15 11.39
CA GLY A 51 -1.15 1.49 11.33
C GLY A 51 -1.47 2.26 10.07
N GLY A 52 -0.79 3.39 9.94
CA GLY A 52 -0.84 4.24 8.76
C GLY A 52 0.49 4.92 8.48
N ILE A 53 0.62 5.42 7.26
CA ILE A 53 1.73 6.29 6.87
C ILE A 53 1.23 7.73 7.02
N ALA A 54 2.02 8.57 7.68
CA ALA A 54 1.72 9.99 7.82
C ALA A 54 1.73 10.67 6.46
N ALA A 55 0.87 11.68 6.28
CA ALA A 55 0.81 12.43 5.05
C ALA A 55 2.12 13.18 4.81
N VAL A 56 2.55 13.26 3.55
CA VAL A 56 3.68 14.09 3.15
C VAL A 56 3.32 15.55 3.40
N LEU A 57 4.04 16.20 4.31
CA LEU A 57 3.99 17.65 4.49
C LEU A 57 5.03 18.29 3.56
N GLN A 58 4.61 18.67 2.36
CA GLN A 58 5.42 19.54 1.50
C GLN A 58 5.17 20.99 1.90
N VAL A 59 6.12 21.58 2.64
CA VAL A 59 6.07 23.00 3.01
C VAL A 59 7.16 23.74 2.23
N GLY A 60 6.76 24.51 1.21
CA GLY A 60 7.66 25.33 0.37
C GLY A 60 7.69 24.93 -1.10
N GLY A 61 7.95 25.91 -1.96
CA GLY A 61 7.98 25.75 -3.43
C GLY A 61 9.02 24.75 -3.95
N ALA A 62 8.97 24.49 -5.26
CA ALA A 62 9.61 23.39 -6.00
C ALA A 62 11.12 23.17 -5.82
N GLU A 63 11.83 23.99 -5.03
CA GLU A 63 13.30 24.02 -4.97
C GLU A 63 13.91 23.56 -3.64
N ARG A 64 13.16 22.96 -2.71
CA ARG A 64 13.77 22.37 -1.50
C ARG A 64 13.33 20.93 -1.27
N ASN A 65 14.27 20.01 -1.54
CA ASN A 65 14.27 18.60 -1.06
C ASN A 65 14.42 18.51 0.47
N ALA A 66 13.78 19.40 1.23
CA ALA A 66 13.81 19.36 2.68
C ALA A 66 12.73 18.39 3.17
N TYR A 67 13.14 17.16 3.48
CA TYR A 67 12.30 16.21 4.21
C TYR A 67 11.89 16.85 5.53
N THR A 68 10.60 17.14 5.69
CA THR A 68 10.06 17.65 6.94
C THR A 68 9.54 16.46 7.75
N PRO A 69 9.90 16.34 9.04
CA PRO A 69 9.36 15.29 9.89
C PRO A 69 7.83 15.34 9.88
N SER A 70 7.19 14.24 9.52
CA SER A 70 5.72 14.15 9.47
C SER A 70 5.09 13.69 10.78
N ILE A 71 5.92 13.29 11.75
CA ILE A 71 5.49 12.76 13.05
C ILE A 71 6.15 13.55 14.18
N ALA A 72 5.35 13.90 15.19
CA ALA A 72 5.81 14.49 16.44
C ALA A 72 5.27 13.68 17.62
N ILE A 73 6.14 13.31 18.55
CA ILE A 73 5.78 12.64 19.81
C ILE A 73 5.96 13.67 20.92
N ALA A 74 4.87 14.04 21.58
CA ALA A 74 4.90 14.90 22.76
C ALA A 74 4.57 14.09 24.00
N SER A 75 5.32 14.28 25.08
CA SER A 75 4.89 13.93 26.43
C SER A 75 4.28 15.15 27.10
N GLU A 76 3.73 14.99 28.31
CA GLU A 76 3.19 16.10 29.09
C GLU A 76 4.17 17.29 29.13
N GLY A 77 3.72 18.47 28.63
CA GLY A 77 4.55 19.66 28.42
C GLY A 77 4.54 20.18 26.97
N THR A 78 5.50 21.05 26.64
CA THR A 78 5.65 21.68 25.31
C THR A 78 6.77 21.08 24.46
N GLN A 79 7.47 20.06 24.96
CA GLN A 79 8.57 19.43 24.23
C GLN A 79 8.03 18.29 23.36
N ALA A 80 8.33 18.35 22.06
CA ALA A 80 8.00 17.31 21.11
C ALA A 80 9.27 16.76 20.47
N ARG A 81 9.40 15.43 20.43
CA ARG A 81 10.40 14.72 19.62
C ARG A 81 9.85 14.56 18.22
N LEU A 82 10.52 15.17 17.24
CA LEU A 82 10.19 14.96 15.83
C LEU A 82 10.78 13.63 15.36
N VAL A 83 9.98 12.86 14.64
CA VAL A 83 10.39 11.59 14.03
C VAL A 83 10.38 11.79 12.51
N SER A 84 11.55 11.68 11.92
CA SER A 84 11.78 11.69 10.47
C SER A 84 12.32 10.33 10.05
N GLN A 85 11.87 9.82 8.90
CA GLN A 85 12.35 8.56 8.32
C GLN A 85 12.23 7.34 9.27
N GLY A 86 11.24 7.37 10.18
CA GLY A 86 11.07 6.37 11.23
C GLY A 86 9.62 6.03 11.50
N ILE A 87 9.40 5.19 12.50
CA ILE A 87 8.07 4.76 12.95
C ILE A 87 7.90 5.15 14.42
N ALA A 88 6.74 5.68 14.76
CA ALA A 88 6.29 5.91 16.13
C ALA A 88 5.03 5.09 16.38
N GLY A 89 4.78 4.61 17.60
CA GLY A 89 3.59 3.83 17.84
C GLY A 89 3.43 3.35 19.27
N LEU A 90 2.39 2.56 19.48
CA LEU A 90 2.02 1.96 20.75
C LEU A 90 2.17 0.44 20.67
N MET A 91 2.74 -0.16 21.71
CA MET A 91 2.69 -1.60 21.95
C MET A 91 1.60 -1.89 22.99
N LEU A 92 0.69 -2.80 22.67
CA LEU A 92 -0.48 -3.11 23.47
C LEU A 92 -0.38 -4.55 24.01
N SER A 93 -0.36 -4.70 25.33
CA SER A 93 -0.19 -6.02 25.96
C SER A 93 -1.52 -6.76 26.24
N ASN A 94 -2.61 -6.03 26.44
CA ASN A 94 -3.91 -6.59 26.82
C ASN A 94 -5.01 -6.31 25.81
N ILE A 95 -4.64 -5.87 24.61
CA ILE A 95 -5.57 -5.55 23.53
C ILE A 95 -5.13 -6.31 22.30
N ASP A 96 -6.02 -7.16 21.80
CA ASP A 96 -5.86 -7.84 20.51
C ASP A 96 -6.48 -6.95 19.43
N ILE A 97 -5.66 -6.51 18.46
CA ILE A 97 -6.10 -5.81 17.26
C ILE A 97 -6.31 -6.84 16.15
N HIS A 98 -7.54 -6.91 15.64
CA HIS A 98 -7.85 -7.63 14.42
C HIS A 98 -7.85 -6.63 13.25
N THR A 99 -6.95 -6.82 12.29
CA THR A 99 -6.89 -5.97 11.10
C THR A 99 -7.84 -6.48 10.03
N VAL A 100 -8.59 -5.55 9.47
CA VAL A 100 -9.43 -5.78 8.29
C VAL A 100 -8.98 -4.79 7.24
N VAL A 101 -8.78 -5.27 6.01
CA VAL A 101 -8.41 -4.41 4.89
C VAL A 101 -9.55 -4.39 3.90
N CYS A 102 -10.09 -3.19 3.67
CA CYS A 102 -11.04 -2.94 2.61
C CYS A 102 -10.30 -2.20 1.51
N GLN A 103 -9.95 -2.90 0.44
CA GLN A 103 -9.17 -2.31 -0.66
C GLN A 103 -9.99 -1.25 -1.40
N GLY A 104 -11.33 -1.31 -1.33
CA GLY A 104 -12.23 -0.32 -1.94
C GLY A 104 -12.02 -0.16 -3.45
N CYS A 105 -11.38 -1.15 -4.07
CA CYS A 105 -10.99 -1.17 -5.47
C CYS A 105 -11.85 -2.21 -6.18
N LEU A 106 -12.55 -1.78 -7.22
CA LEU A 106 -13.32 -2.65 -8.10
C LEU A 106 -12.48 -3.05 -9.31
N PRO A 107 -12.47 -4.33 -9.69
CA PRO A 107 -11.79 -4.77 -10.90
C PRO A 107 -12.49 -4.21 -12.15
N VAL A 108 -11.71 -3.83 -13.14
CA VAL A 108 -12.17 -3.32 -14.44
C VAL A 108 -11.55 -4.12 -15.57
N GLY A 109 -12.41 -4.67 -16.43
CA GLY A 109 -11.97 -5.51 -17.54
C GLY A 109 -11.43 -6.88 -17.10
N PRO A 110 -10.83 -7.64 -18.03
CA PRO A 110 -10.28 -8.97 -17.74
C PRO A 110 -8.96 -8.90 -16.97
N ALA A 111 -8.62 -9.97 -16.27
CA ALA A 111 -7.26 -10.22 -15.82
C ALA A 111 -6.39 -10.60 -17.04
N LEU A 112 -5.23 -9.96 -17.17
CA LEU A 112 -4.29 -10.10 -18.28
C LEU A 112 -2.88 -10.35 -17.73
N ARG A 113 -1.91 -10.57 -18.63
CA ARG A 113 -0.50 -10.63 -18.27
C ARG A 113 0.26 -9.44 -18.82
N VAL A 114 1.20 -8.95 -18.03
CA VAL A 114 2.22 -8.02 -18.52
C VAL A 114 3.03 -8.73 -19.60
N SER A 115 3.12 -8.14 -20.79
CA SER A 115 3.86 -8.70 -21.92
C SER A 115 5.17 -8.00 -22.21
N SER A 116 5.35 -6.77 -21.75
CA SER A 116 6.61 -6.02 -21.90
C SER A 116 6.73 -4.93 -20.83
N THR A 117 7.95 -4.72 -20.32
CA THR A 117 8.28 -3.67 -19.35
C THR A 117 9.62 -3.02 -19.69
N GLN A 118 9.77 -1.75 -19.30
CA GLN A 118 11.02 -1.00 -19.33
C GLN A 118 11.22 -0.29 -17.98
N GLY A 119 11.92 -0.97 -17.06
CA GLY A 119 12.05 -0.50 -15.67
C GLY A 119 10.66 -0.41 -14.99
N PRO A 120 10.29 0.73 -14.37
CA PRO A 120 8.99 0.91 -13.71
C PRO A 120 7.83 1.19 -14.68
N VAL A 121 8.06 1.02 -15.99
CA VAL A 121 7.07 1.25 -17.05
C VAL A 121 6.56 -0.08 -17.57
N CYS A 122 5.24 -0.25 -17.59
CA CYS A 122 4.55 -1.35 -18.26
C CYS A 122 4.16 -0.90 -19.68
N ASP A 123 4.90 -1.36 -20.68
CA ASP A 123 4.69 -0.99 -22.09
C ASP A 123 3.71 -1.91 -22.81
N GLY A 124 3.57 -3.15 -22.35
CA GLY A 124 2.67 -4.12 -22.96
C GLY A 124 1.85 -4.94 -21.97
N ILE A 125 0.57 -5.14 -22.30
CA ILE A 125 -0.40 -5.93 -21.54
C ILE A 125 -1.18 -6.81 -22.52
N GLY A 126 -1.23 -8.11 -22.26
CA GLY A 126 -1.96 -9.07 -23.07
C GLY A 126 -1.42 -9.22 -24.50
N GLY A 127 -0.12 -8.94 -24.71
CA GLY A 127 0.51 -8.98 -26.03
C GLY A 127 0.28 -7.74 -26.89
N LYS A 128 -0.31 -6.68 -26.32
CA LYS A 128 -0.58 -5.40 -26.99
C LYS A 128 0.06 -4.23 -26.24
N PRO A 129 0.29 -3.08 -26.89
CA PRO A 129 0.68 -1.86 -26.20
C PRO A 129 -0.30 -1.50 -25.06
N SER A 130 0.22 -1.07 -23.91
CA SER A 130 -0.59 -0.81 -22.71
C SER A 130 -1.70 0.19 -22.95
N ASN A 131 -1.42 1.28 -23.67
CA ASN A 131 -2.43 2.29 -24.03
C ASN A 131 -3.53 1.73 -24.95
N GLU A 132 -3.23 0.79 -25.83
CA GLU A 132 -4.22 0.14 -26.69
C GLU A 132 -5.14 -0.74 -25.85
N THR A 133 -4.56 -1.60 -25.00
CA THR A 133 -5.32 -2.43 -24.07
C THR A 133 -6.21 -1.59 -23.16
N LEU A 134 -5.68 -0.49 -22.61
CA LEU A 134 -6.46 0.44 -21.79
C LEU A 134 -7.61 1.08 -22.57
N ARG A 135 -7.39 1.53 -23.82
CA ARG A 135 -8.45 2.09 -24.67
C ARG A 135 -9.55 1.06 -24.97
N LEU A 136 -9.18 -0.20 -25.21
CA LEU A 136 -10.14 -1.28 -25.46
C LEU A 136 -11.01 -1.53 -24.22
N ILE A 137 -10.40 -1.60 -23.04
CA ILE A 137 -11.12 -1.76 -21.76
C ILE A 137 -12.00 -0.54 -21.48
N PHE A 138 -11.47 0.66 -21.66
CA PHE A 138 -12.23 1.90 -21.47
C PHE A 138 -13.47 1.96 -22.37
N SER A 139 -13.36 1.48 -23.61
CA SER A 139 -14.46 1.49 -24.57
C SER A 139 -15.50 0.39 -24.31
N SER A 140 -15.14 -0.68 -23.60
CA SER A 140 -16.03 -1.83 -23.35
C SER A 140 -16.87 -1.69 -22.08
N VAL A 141 -16.53 -0.77 -21.18
CA VAL A 141 -17.23 -0.58 -19.91
C VAL A 141 -18.36 0.46 -19.99
N ASP A 142 -19.32 0.35 -19.07
CA ASP A 142 -20.45 1.27 -18.96
C ASP A 142 -19.99 2.70 -18.61
N PRO A 143 -20.83 3.74 -18.84
CA PRO A 143 -20.48 5.12 -18.56
C PRO A 143 -20.11 5.43 -17.10
N ALA A 144 -20.72 4.76 -16.12
CA ALA A 144 -20.43 4.98 -14.71
C ALA A 144 -19.04 4.44 -14.35
N THR A 145 -18.70 3.25 -14.83
CA THR A 145 -17.35 2.69 -14.69
C THR A 145 -16.31 3.55 -15.41
N ARG A 146 -16.60 4.06 -16.62
CA ARG A 146 -15.72 5.01 -17.31
C ARG A 146 -15.44 6.27 -16.51
N ALA A 147 -16.46 6.85 -15.88
CA ALA A 147 -16.28 8.02 -15.02
C ALA A 147 -15.35 7.72 -13.83
N LYS A 148 -15.46 6.53 -13.23
CA LYS A 148 -14.55 6.08 -12.15
C LYS A 148 -13.12 5.89 -12.66
N MET A 149 -12.93 5.30 -13.85
CA MET A 149 -11.62 5.17 -14.48
C MET A 149 -10.96 6.54 -14.75
N GLN A 150 -11.74 7.53 -15.20
CA GLN A 150 -11.25 8.89 -15.44
C GLN A 150 -10.87 9.61 -14.14
N ALA A 151 -11.59 9.35 -13.06
CA ALA A 151 -11.33 9.96 -11.76
C ALA A 151 -10.05 9.39 -11.12
N PHE A 152 -9.93 8.07 -11.03
CA PHE A 152 -8.77 7.42 -10.44
C PHE A 152 -8.64 5.95 -10.89
N LEU A 153 -7.66 5.68 -11.75
CA LEU A 153 -7.33 4.35 -12.24
C LEU A 153 -6.09 3.81 -11.54
N THR A 154 -6.20 2.58 -11.04
CA THR A 154 -5.09 1.82 -10.47
C THR A 154 -4.93 0.51 -11.21
N ILE A 155 -3.86 -0.20 -10.88
CA ILE A 155 -3.63 -1.56 -11.33
C ILE A 155 -3.53 -2.47 -10.13
N GLY A 156 -4.00 -3.70 -10.26
CA GLY A 156 -3.74 -4.79 -9.32
C GLY A 156 -2.71 -5.71 -9.95
N LEU A 157 -1.68 -6.08 -9.20
CA LEU A 157 -0.63 -7.01 -9.59
C LEU A 157 -0.77 -8.31 -8.79
N GLY A 158 -0.88 -9.44 -9.47
CA GLY A 158 -0.82 -10.76 -8.83
C GLY A 158 0.63 -11.19 -8.59
N LYS A 159 0.85 -12.34 -7.93
CA LYS A 159 2.20 -12.87 -7.79
C LYS A 159 2.69 -13.45 -9.12
N VAL A 160 3.99 -13.32 -9.35
CA VAL A 160 4.65 -13.89 -10.54
C VAL A 160 4.48 -15.41 -10.54
N GLY A 161 4.11 -15.98 -11.68
CA GLY A 161 3.89 -17.42 -11.85
C GLY A 161 2.47 -17.91 -11.54
N GLU A 162 1.61 -17.09 -10.93
CA GLU A 162 0.21 -17.46 -10.70
C GLU A 162 -0.61 -17.40 -12.00
N ASN A 163 -1.68 -18.20 -12.04
CA ASN A 163 -2.65 -18.16 -13.12
C ASN A 163 -3.69 -17.07 -12.84
N GLU A 164 -3.75 -16.08 -13.71
CA GLU A 164 -4.65 -14.92 -13.59
C GLU A 164 -6.13 -15.29 -13.51
N ARG A 165 -6.52 -16.48 -14.00
CA ARG A 165 -7.90 -16.98 -13.93
C ARG A 165 -8.29 -17.55 -12.57
N LEU A 166 -7.31 -17.83 -11.72
CA LEU A 166 -7.52 -18.37 -10.38
C LEU A 166 -7.48 -17.30 -9.29
N LEU A 167 -7.12 -16.05 -9.64
CA LEU A 167 -7.03 -14.94 -8.69
C LEU A 167 -8.41 -14.41 -8.35
N GLY A 168 -8.74 -14.41 -7.06
CA GLY A 168 -9.95 -13.84 -6.51
C GLY A 168 -9.80 -12.35 -6.15
N ASP A 169 -10.91 -11.77 -5.71
CA ASP A 169 -10.93 -10.41 -5.16
C ASP A 169 -10.20 -10.42 -3.81
N GLY A 170 -8.98 -9.85 -3.79
CA GLY A 170 -8.08 -9.85 -2.63
C GLY A 170 -6.67 -10.35 -2.92
N ASP A 171 -6.47 -11.09 -4.01
CA ASP A 171 -5.14 -11.60 -4.41
C ASP A 171 -4.29 -10.56 -5.18
N TRP A 172 -4.83 -9.35 -5.34
CA TRP A 172 -4.24 -8.27 -6.12
C TRP A 172 -3.55 -7.24 -5.24
N LEU A 173 -2.27 -7.02 -5.50
CA LEU A 173 -1.52 -5.93 -4.91
C LEU A 173 -1.77 -4.64 -5.71
N VAL A 174 -2.54 -3.72 -5.14
CA VAL A 174 -2.95 -2.48 -5.83
C VAL A 174 -1.78 -1.48 -5.89
N ARG A 175 -1.58 -0.87 -7.06
CA ARG A 175 -0.57 0.15 -7.37
C ARG A 175 -1.18 1.30 -8.15
N MET A 176 -0.63 2.49 -7.92
CA MET A 176 -1.04 3.70 -8.62
C MET A 176 -0.33 3.79 -9.97
N ILE A 177 -1.04 4.25 -10.99
CA ILE A 177 -0.42 4.70 -12.23
C ILE A 177 0.00 6.16 -12.00
N THR A 178 1.30 6.42 -11.94
CA THR A 178 1.86 7.75 -11.65
C THR A 178 2.02 8.60 -12.90
N GLY A 179 1.95 8.00 -14.08
CA GLY A 179 2.03 8.70 -15.34
C GLY A 179 1.88 7.78 -16.55
N VAL A 180 1.94 8.37 -17.74
CA VAL A 180 1.94 7.67 -19.02
C VAL A 180 3.08 8.21 -19.86
N THR A 181 3.87 7.33 -20.46
CA THR A 181 4.98 7.73 -21.34
C THR A 181 4.46 8.26 -22.67
N PRO A 182 5.26 9.04 -23.44
CA PRO A 182 4.85 9.50 -24.77
C PRO A 182 4.45 8.37 -25.73
N GLN A 183 5.04 7.18 -25.56
CA GLN A 183 4.76 5.98 -26.35
C GLN A 183 3.50 5.23 -25.86
N GLY A 184 2.94 5.61 -24.71
CA GLY A 184 1.73 5.02 -24.14
C GLY A 184 1.96 3.88 -23.14
N GLY A 185 3.17 3.76 -22.59
CA GLY A 185 3.47 2.89 -21.46
C GLY A 185 2.93 3.46 -20.15
N LEU A 186 2.54 2.60 -19.22
CA LEU A 186 2.01 2.99 -17.91
C LEU A 186 3.12 3.01 -16.87
N VAL A 187 3.32 4.14 -16.18
CA VAL A 187 4.33 4.27 -15.13
C VAL A 187 3.71 3.87 -13.80
N ILE A 188 4.27 2.86 -13.13
CA ILE A 188 3.67 2.22 -11.95
C ILE A 188 4.43 2.56 -10.65
N GLY A 189 5.66 3.08 -10.78
CA GLY A 189 6.48 3.54 -9.65
C GLY A 189 7.07 2.44 -8.78
N ASP A 190 6.89 1.17 -9.16
CA ASP A 190 7.38 -0.03 -8.50
C ASP A 190 7.80 -1.04 -9.59
N ASP A 191 8.53 -2.09 -9.21
CA ASP A 191 8.99 -3.11 -10.17
C ASP A 191 7.83 -3.96 -10.68
N VAL A 192 7.75 -4.10 -12.01
CA VAL A 192 6.74 -4.92 -12.70
C VAL A 192 7.44 -5.91 -13.61
N ALA A 193 7.06 -7.18 -13.51
CA ALA A 193 7.70 -8.25 -14.25
C ALA A 193 6.88 -8.69 -15.47
N VAL A 194 7.56 -9.00 -16.57
CA VAL A 194 6.94 -9.68 -17.71
C VAL A 194 6.36 -11.03 -17.27
N GLY A 195 5.15 -11.34 -17.73
CA GLY A 195 4.40 -12.53 -17.36
C GLY A 195 3.60 -12.39 -16.07
N GLN A 196 3.77 -11.31 -15.30
CA GLN A 196 3.01 -11.08 -14.07
C GLN A 196 1.51 -10.88 -14.38
N PRO A 197 0.60 -11.54 -13.63
CA PRO A 197 -0.83 -11.24 -13.70
C PRO A 197 -1.11 -9.78 -13.34
N MET A 198 -1.97 -9.13 -14.11
CA MET A 198 -2.36 -7.75 -13.92
C MET A 198 -3.84 -7.54 -14.24
N ARG A 199 -4.50 -6.63 -13.52
CA ARG A 199 -5.87 -6.19 -13.82
C ARG A 199 -6.05 -4.72 -13.47
N PHE A 200 -6.81 -3.97 -14.28
CA PHE A 200 -7.16 -2.59 -13.92
C PHE A 200 -8.15 -2.57 -12.77
N HIS A 201 -8.05 -1.55 -11.93
CA HIS A 201 -8.96 -1.34 -10.82
C HIS A 201 -9.36 0.13 -10.72
N VAL A 202 -10.55 0.40 -10.20
CA VAL A 202 -11.03 1.75 -9.89
C VAL A 202 -11.45 1.85 -8.45
N ARG A 203 -11.31 3.02 -7.85
CA ARG A 203 -11.88 3.25 -6.51
C ARG A 203 -13.38 3.42 -6.60
N ASP A 204 -14.08 2.75 -5.70
CA ASP A 204 -15.52 2.90 -5.56
C ASP A 204 -15.92 2.97 -4.10
N ARG A 205 -16.53 4.09 -3.73
CA ARG A 205 -16.94 4.34 -2.35
C ARG A 205 -18.01 3.35 -1.90
N GLU A 206 -19.02 3.10 -2.73
CA GLU A 206 -20.13 2.20 -2.39
C GLU A 206 -19.63 0.76 -2.21
N SER A 207 -18.71 0.31 -3.05
CA SER A 207 -18.08 -1.00 -2.89
C SER A 207 -17.16 -1.06 -1.67
N ALA A 208 -16.45 0.02 -1.33
CA ALA A 208 -15.65 0.07 -0.11
C ALA A 208 -16.52 -0.02 1.16
N GLU A 209 -17.66 0.67 1.19
CA GLU A 209 -18.63 0.61 2.29
C GLU A 209 -19.27 -0.79 2.39
N THR A 210 -19.58 -1.40 1.24
CA THR A 210 -20.13 -2.75 1.16
C THR A 210 -19.11 -3.79 1.64
N ASP A 211 -17.88 -3.73 1.14
CA ASP A 211 -16.77 -4.62 1.51
C ASP A 211 -16.47 -4.51 3.02
N LEU A 212 -16.40 -3.29 3.55
CA LEU A 212 -16.27 -3.06 5.00
C LEU A 212 -17.42 -3.67 5.78
N SER A 213 -18.66 -3.48 5.33
CA SER A 213 -19.84 -4.06 5.98
C SER A 213 -19.81 -5.59 5.95
N MET A 214 -19.37 -6.21 4.86
CA MET A 214 -19.22 -7.67 4.76
C MET A 214 -18.13 -8.17 5.70
N MET A 215 -16.98 -7.51 5.74
CA MET A 215 -15.89 -7.92 6.62
C MET A 215 -16.25 -7.76 8.09
N LEU A 216 -16.87 -6.64 8.48
CA LEU A 216 -17.34 -6.43 9.86
C LEU A 216 -18.39 -7.46 10.29
N LYS A 217 -19.26 -7.92 9.38
CA LYS A 217 -20.22 -9.01 9.67
C LYS A 217 -19.51 -10.34 10.00
N ARG A 218 -18.37 -10.64 9.36
CA ARG A 218 -17.56 -11.84 9.65
C ARG A 218 -16.87 -11.77 11.00
N TYR A 219 -16.63 -10.56 11.51
CA TYR A 219 -15.96 -10.27 12.78
C TYR A 219 -16.92 -9.88 13.90
N ARG A 220 -18.22 -10.23 13.82
CA ARG A 220 -19.13 -10.09 14.97
C ARG A 220 -18.56 -10.86 16.16
N LEU A 221 -17.94 -10.11 17.09
CA LEU A 221 -17.62 -10.51 18.46
C LEU A 221 -18.89 -10.94 19.19
#